data_AF-A0A933KBS7-F1
#
_entry.id   AF-A0A933KBS7-F1
#
_cell.length_a   1.000
_cell.length_b   1.000
_cell.length_c   1.000
_cell.angle_alpha   90.00
_cell.angle_beta   90.00
_cell.angle_gamma   90.00
#
_symmetry.space_group_name_H-M   'P 1'
#
loop_
_entity.id
_entity.type
_entity.pdbx_description
1 polymer ?
#
loop_
_entity_poly.entity_id
_entity_poly.type
_entity_poly.pdbx_seq_one_letter_code
_entity_poly.pdbx_strand_id
1 'polypeptide(L)'
;MPDIRPRFEFRTFAQGFGLVETKIRQLSPLDKIRESREIYIVSAGNNENNTKIRDDLMDIKVFVTREKGLEQWNPRMKGSFPMKASTIAGEVFPAFGVTMPRFDREEYTLDQFLTEIIRPHKELVAVQVFKRRFGFSINDCITEFAQLSINGAAIQTVAVESVDVPAILKAKELVGLEEYENVNYLLAIKRIIGMEPLP
;
A
#
# COMPACT_ATOMS: atom_id res chain seq x y z
N MET A 1 -24.21 -0.67 9.50
CA MET A 1 -22.75 -0.86 9.72
C MET A 1 -22.28 0.33 10.53
N PRO A 2 -21.48 0.16 11.59
CA PRO A 2 -20.91 1.33 12.27
C PRO A 2 -20.14 2.15 11.24
N ASP A 3 -20.30 3.48 11.32
CA ASP A 3 -19.68 4.42 10.40
C ASP A 3 -18.15 4.35 10.57
N ILE A 4 -17.48 3.55 9.73
CA ILE A 4 -16.02 3.39 9.77
C ILE A 4 -15.44 4.65 9.15
N ARG A 5 -15.21 5.67 9.99
CA ARG A 5 -14.52 6.88 9.58
C ARG A 5 -13.14 6.52 9.00
N PRO A 6 -12.78 7.05 7.83
CA PRO A 6 -11.48 6.78 7.24
C PRO A 6 -10.36 7.29 8.13
N ARG A 7 -9.30 6.50 8.26
CA ARG A 7 -8.15 6.83 9.09
C ARG A 7 -7.13 7.62 8.30
N PHE A 8 -6.47 8.55 8.97
CA PHE A 8 -5.22 9.10 8.52
C PHE A 8 -4.09 8.10 8.82
N GLU A 9 -3.11 8.05 7.94
CA GLU A 9 -1.95 7.17 8.02
C GLU A 9 -0.67 8.00 7.85
N PHE A 10 0.25 7.82 8.80
CA PHE A 10 1.67 8.01 8.58
C PHE A 10 2.26 6.65 8.21
N ARG A 11 3.08 6.61 7.16
CA ARG A 11 3.91 5.46 6.83
C ARG A 11 5.28 5.93 6.40
N THR A 12 6.30 5.18 6.75
CA THR A 12 7.65 5.43 6.24
C THR A 12 8.36 4.12 5.96
N PHE A 13 9.48 4.20 5.23
CA PHE A 13 10.26 3.07 4.75
C PHE A 13 11.74 3.30 4.99
N ALA A 14 12.45 2.26 5.43
CA ALA A 14 13.89 2.32 5.66
C ALA A 14 14.50 0.92 5.54
N GLN A 15 15.82 0.83 5.34
CA GLN A 15 16.55 -0.44 5.43
C GLN A 15 16.58 -0.96 6.88
N GLY A 16 16.55 -0.05 7.85
CA GLY A 16 16.49 -0.36 9.27
C GLY A 16 15.91 0.82 10.05
N PHE A 17 15.14 0.53 11.10
CA PHE A 17 14.51 1.55 11.94
C PHE A 17 15.26 1.83 13.27
N GLY A 18 16.32 1.09 13.56
CA GLY A 18 17.15 1.30 14.75
C GLY A 18 16.32 1.38 16.03
N LEU A 19 16.49 2.49 16.78
CA LEU A 19 15.79 2.72 18.05
C LEU A 19 14.26 2.80 17.93
N VAL A 20 13.71 3.11 16.75
CA VAL A 20 12.24 3.17 16.56
C VAL A 20 11.62 1.80 16.84
N GLU A 21 12.21 0.71 16.33
CA GLU A 21 11.70 -0.63 16.60
C GLU A 21 11.76 -0.97 18.10
N THR A 22 12.89 -0.64 18.75
CA THR A 22 13.06 -0.83 20.20
C THR A 22 12.00 -0.07 20.99
N LYS A 23 11.75 1.19 20.65
CA LYS A 23 10.74 2.04 21.32
C LYS A 23 9.33 1.48 21.13
N ILE A 24 8.96 1.04 19.93
CA ILE A 24 7.65 0.43 19.66
C ILE A 24 7.43 -0.78 20.60
N ARG A 25 8.42 -1.67 20.67
CA ARG A 25 8.34 -2.89 21.51
C ARG A 25 8.34 -2.61 23.02
N GLN A 26 8.91 -1.49 23.45
CA GLN A 26 8.88 -1.05 24.85
C GLN A 26 7.55 -0.40 25.25
N LEU A 27 6.93 0.34 24.33
CA LEU A 27 5.69 1.10 24.59
C LEU A 27 4.42 0.25 24.52
N SER A 28 4.46 -0.88 23.81
CA SER A 28 3.27 -1.70 23.60
C SER A 28 3.64 -3.19 23.45
N PRO A 29 2.88 -4.11 24.06
CA PRO A 29 3.03 -5.53 23.77
C PRO A 29 2.69 -5.80 22.30
N LEU A 30 3.23 -6.90 21.78
CA LEU A 30 2.88 -7.36 20.44
C LEU A 30 1.43 -7.86 20.43
N ASP A 31 0.57 -7.23 19.62
CA ASP A 31 -0.84 -7.61 19.50
C ASP A 31 -1.00 -8.83 18.58
N LYS A 32 -0.36 -8.81 17.41
CA LYS A 32 -0.49 -9.86 16.39
C LYS A 32 0.64 -9.85 15.37
N ILE A 33 0.92 -11.02 14.82
CA ILE A 33 1.78 -11.21 13.65
C ILE A 33 0.90 -11.64 12.47
N ARG A 34 1.10 -11.03 11.30
CA ARG A 34 0.38 -11.39 10.07
C ARG A 34 1.33 -11.40 8.89
N GLU A 35 1.17 -12.39 8.03
CA GLU A 35 1.89 -12.47 6.77
C GLU A 35 0.94 -12.30 5.58
N SER A 36 1.43 -11.74 4.48
CA SER A 36 0.72 -11.77 3.20
C SER A 36 1.69 -11.74 2.02
N ARG A 37 1.24 -12.32 0.91
CA ARG A 37 1.82 -12.15 -0.42
C ARG A 37 0.83 -11.35 -1.24
N GLU A 38 1.30 -10.26 -1.83
CA GLU A 38 0.48 -9.29 -2.53
C GLU A 38 1.16 -8.96 -3.88
N ILE A 39 0.38 -8.70 -4.91
CA ILE A 39 0.87 -8.22 -6.21
C ILE A 39 0.41 -6.78 -6.36
N TYR A 40 1.34 -5.84 -6.42
CA TYR A 40 1.05 -4.45 -6.72
C TYR A 40 1.11 -4.24 -8.22
N ILE A 41 0.09 -3.59 -8.79
CA ILE A 41 0.15 -3.17 -10.19
C ILE A 41 0.54 -1.69 -10.19
N VAL A 42 1.80 -1.44 -10.55
CA VAL A 42 2.38 -0.10 -10.55
C VAL A 42 2.29 0.47 -11.95
N SER A 43 1.76 1.67 -12.06
CA SER A 43 1.57 2.37 -13.33
C SER A 43 2.48 3.59 -13.41
N ALA A 44 3.11 3.81 -14.56
CA ALA A 44 3.81 5.05 -14.85
C ALA A 44 2.86 6.26 -14.93
N GLY A 45 1.62 6.06 -15.41
CA GLY A 45 0.62 7.12 -15.59
C GLY A 45 -0.19 7.50 -14.34
N ASN A 46 0.07 6.89 -13.18
CA ASN A 46 -0.71 7.12 -11.97
C ASN A 46 0.15 7.25 -10.71
N ASN A 47 -0.11 8.30 -9.93
CA ASN A 47 0.52 8.56 -8.63
C ASN A 47 -0.49 8.61 -7.46
N GLU A 48 -1.77 8.37 -7.72
CA GLU A 48 -2.86 8.65 -6.77
C GLU A 48 -3.64 7.41 -6.34
N ASN A 49 -3.67 6.37 -7.19
CA ASN A 49 -4.40 5.14 -6.94
C ASN A 49 -3.43 4.02 -6.55
N ASN A 50 -3.62 3.44 -5.37
CA ASN A 50 -2.88 2.26 -4.95
C ASN A 50 -3.66 1.01 -5.36
N THR A 51 -3.10 0.22 -6.28
CA THR A 51 -3.73 -1.00 -6.78
C THR A 51 -2.93 -2.23 -6.36
N LYS A 52 -3.62 -3.19 -5.76
CA LYS A 52 -3.00 -4.42 -5.29
C LYS A 52 -3.94 -5.59 -5.44
N ILE A 53 -3.37 -6.79 -5.51
CA ILE A 53 -4.07 -8.06 -5.58
C ILE A 53 -3.58 -8.91 -4.41
N ARG A 54 -4.51 -9.54 -3.70
CA ARG A 54 -4.23 -10.50 -2.63
C ARG A 54 -5.36 -11.51 -2.55
N ASP A 55 -5.03 -12.79 -2.44
CA ASP A 55 -6.00 -13.89 -2.34
C ASP A 55 -7.06 -13.83 -3.47
N ASP A 56 -6.61 -13.62 -4.71
CA ASP A 56 -7.45 -13.43 -5.91
C ASP A 56 -8.45 -12.25 -5.84
N LEU A 57 -8.22 -11.30 -4.92
CA LEU A 57 -9.00 -10.08 -4.81
C LEU A 57 -8.15 -8.86 -5.18
N MET A 58 -8.61 -8.07 -6.14
CA MET A 58 -8.09 -6.74 -6.42
C MET A 58 -8.72 -5.72 -5.46
N ASP A 59 -7.88 -4.83 -4.92
CA ASP A 59 -8.25 -3.69 -4.08
C ASP A 59 -7.63 -2.44 -4.70
N ILE A 60 -8.47 -1.46 -5.04
CA ILE A 60 -8.05 -0.14 -5.51
C ILE A 60 -8.40 0.86 -4.43
N LYS A 61 -7.38 1.53 -3.89
CA LYS A 61 -7.53 2.63 -2.95
C LYS A 61 -7.17 3.94 -3.60
N VAL A 62 -7.91 4.98 -3.24
CA VAL A 62 -7.67 6.34 -3.73
C VAL A 62 -7.29 7.25 -2.59
N PHE A 63 -6.38 8.16 -2.88
CA PHE A 63 -6.07 9.27 -2.00
C PHE A 63 -7.31 10.15 -1.82
N VAL A 64 -7.60 10.54 -0.58
CA VAL A 64 -8.77 11.37 -0.25
C VAL A 64 -8.32 12.78 0.07
N THR A 65 -7.45 12.92 1.06
CA THR A 65 -6.96 14.20 1.54
C THR A 65 -5.67 14.03 2.33
N ARG A 66 -4.99 15.15 2.58
CA ARG A 66 -3.81 15.23 3.44
C ARG A 66 -4.04 16.27 4.52
N GLU A 67 -3.76 15.90 5.76
CA GLU A 67 -3.83 16.80 6.91
C GLU A 67 -2.55 16.68 7.73
N LYS A 68 -1.87 17.81 7.99
CA LYS A 68 -0.59 17.85 8.73
C LYS A 68 0.45 16.82 8.24
N GLY A 69 0.50 16.61 6.92
CA GLY A 69 1.40 15.65 6.27
C GLY A 69 0.95 14.18 6.34
N LEU A 70 -0.16 13.87 7.00
CA LEU A 70 -0.75 12.52 7.08
C LEU A 70 -1.72 12.30 5.92
N GLU A 71 -1.77 11.09 5.37
CA GLU A 71 -2.60 10.79 4.21
C GLU A 71 -3.83 9.98 4.62
N GLN A 72 -4.97 10.28 4.03
CA GLN A 72 -6.19 9.50 4.19
C GLN A 72 -6.55 8.80 2.88
N TRP A 73 -6.92 7.53 2.98
CA TRP A 73 -7.16 6.65 1.84
C TRP A 73 -8.51 5.95 1.95
N ASN A 74 -9.26 5.90 0.85
CA ASN A 74 -10.54 5.19 0.80
C ASN A 74 -10.51 4.02 -0.20
N PRO A 75 -11.17 2.90 0.12
CA PRO A 75 -11.41 1.85 -0.86
C PRO A 75 -12.36 2.38 -1.94
N ARG A 76 -11.93 2.36 -3.19
CA ARG A 76 -12.75 2.72 -4.35
C ARG A 76 -13.40 1.50 -4.98
N MET A 77 -12.64 0.41 -5.08
CA MET A 77 -13.09 -0.79 -5.76
C MET A 77 -12.50 -2.04 -5.08
N LYS A 78 -13.34 -3.07 -5.00
CA LYS A 78 -12.92 -4.43 -4.71
C LYS A 78 -13.52 -5.35 -5.77
N GLY A 79 -12.69 -6.19 -6.36
CA GLY A 79 -13.14 -7.17 -7.35
C GLY A 79 -12.42 -8.49 -7.15
N SER A 80 -13.12 -9.59 -7.45
CA SER A 80 -12.55 -10.93 -7.44
C SER A 80 -12.13 -11.35 -8.83
N PHE A 81 -11.11 -12.20 -8.92
CA PHE A 81 -10.85 -12.98 -10.12
C PHE A 81 -11.67 -14.29 -10.10
N PRO A 82 -12.10 -14.80 -11.27
CA PRO A 82 -11.94 -14.20 -12.59
C PRO A 82 -12.75 -12.90 -12.75
N MET A 83 -12.22 -11.95 -13.53
CA MET A 83 -12.76 -10.59 -13.66
C MET A 83 -13.13 -10.29 -15.11
N LYS A 84 -14.33 -9.75 -15.32
CA LYS A 84 -14.84 -9.39 -16.65
C LYS A 84 -14.00 -8.29 -17.29
N ALA A 85 -13.80 -8.39 -18.61
CA ALA A 85 -13.13 -7.38 -19.41
C ALA A 85 -13.81 -6.01 -19.29
N SER A 86 -15.13 -5.97 -19.17
CA SER A 86 -15.89 -4.72 -18.95
C SER A 86 -15.57 -4.07 -17.61
N THR A 87 -15.39 -4.85 -16.53
CA THR A 87 -14.96 -4.35 -15.22
C THR A 87 -13.51 -3.87 -15.26
N ILE A 88 -12.62 -4.63 -15.91
CA ILE A 88 -11.22 -4.24 -16.10
C ILE A 88 -11.15 -2.90 -16.86
N ALA A 89 -11.92 -2.75 -17.93
CA ALA A 89 -11.99 -1.54 -18.74
C ALA A 89 -12.60 -0.35 -17.99
N GLY A 90 -13.70 -0.56 -17.26
CA GLY A 90 -14.48 0.50 -16.63
C GLY A 90 -13.99 0.95 -15.25
N GLU A 91 -13.31 0.07 -14.50
CA GLU A 91 -12.93 0.34 -13.11
C GLU A 91 -11.42 0.24 -12.86
N VAL A 92 -10.73 -0.69 -13.51
CA VAL A 92 -9.30 -0.96 -13.24
C VAL A 92 -8.39 -0.05 -14.06
N PHE A 93 -8.52 -0.02 -15.39
CA PHE A 93 -7.68 0.83 -16.25
C PHE A 93 -7.79 2.34 -15.96
N PRO A 94 -8.98 2.89 -15.62
CA PRO A 94 -9.08 4.27 -15.20
C PRO A 94 -8.26 4.59 -13.94
N ALA A 95 -8.05 3.62 -13.04
CA ALA A 95 -7.18 3.80 -11.89
C ALA A 95 -5.68 3.74 -12.25
N PHE A 96 -5.33 3.06 -13.35
CA PHE A 96 -3.95 3.03 -13.84
C PHE A 96 -3.56 4.31 -14.59
N GLY A 97 -4.50 4.99 -15.24
CA GLY A 97 -4.20 6.23 -15.98
C GLY A 97 -3.29 6.01 -17.20
N VAL A 98 -3.32 4.83 -17.81
CA VAL A 98 -2.54 4.48 -19.00
C VAL A 98 -3.46 4.08 -20.15
N THR A 99 -2.89 3.97 -21.35
CA THR A 99 -3.65 3.55 -22.54
C THR A 99 -4.25 2.16 -22.34
N MET A 100 -5.54 2.02 -22.63
CA MET A 100 -6.21 0.73 -22.52
C MET A 100 -5.79 -0.20 -23.67
N PRO A 101 -5.38 -1.45 -23.39
CA PRO A 101 -5.09 -2.42 -24.43
C PRO A 101 -6.40 -2.96 -25.03
N ARG A 102 -6.26 -3.71 -26.13
CA ARG A 102 -7.35 -4.55 -26.64
C ARG A 102 -7.54 -5.75 -25.71
N PHE A 103 -8.79 -6.10 -25.43
CA PHE A 103 -9.15 -7.34 -24.74
C PHE A 103 -9.58 -8.39 -25.76
N ASP A 104 -9.00 -9.59 -25.67
CA ASP A 104 -9.33 -10.72 -26.55
C ASP A 104 -10.24 -11.76 -25.87
N ARG A 105 -10.55 -11.56 -24.59
CA ARG A 105 -11.46 -12.38 -23.78
C ARG A 105 -12.55 -11.51 -23.14
N GLU A 106 -13.67 -12.14 -22.82
CA GLU A 106 -14.75 -11.52 -22.03
C GLU A 106 -14.45 -11.52 -20.52
N GLU A 107 -13.62 -12.46 -20.05
CA GLU A 107 -13.24 -12.62 -18.65
C GLU A 107 -11.80 -13.13 -18.54
N TYR A 108 -11.10 -12.71 -17.49
CA TYR A 108 -9.71 -13.08 -17.22
C TYR A 108 -9.58 -13.65 -15.81
N THR A 109 -8.98 -14.83 -15.69
CA THR A 109 -8.41 -15.30 -14.43
C THR A 109 -7.26 -14.39 -13.97
N LEU A 110 -6.81 -14.50 -12.71
CA LEU A 110 -5.68 -13.72 -12.23
C LEU A 110 -4.43 -13.94 -13.10
N ASP A 111 -4.12 -15.19 -13.44
CA ASP A 111 -2.96 -15.51 -14.27
C ASP A 111 -3.06 -14.85 -15.64
N GLN A 112 -4.20 -15.01 -16.34
CA GLN A 112 -4.42 -14.39 -17.65
C GLN A 112 -4.38 -12.86 -17.58
N PHE A 113 -4.96 -12.25 -16.53
CA PHE A 113 -4.87 -10.80 -16.32
C PHE A 113 -3.40 -10.35 -16.20
N LEU A 114 -2.59 -11.07 -15.43
CA LEU A 114 -1.18 -10.73 -15.28
C LEU A 114 -0.38 -10.98 -16.56
N THR A 115 -0.58 -12.11 -17.24
CA THR A 115 0.26 -12.51 -18.38
C THR A 115 -0.14 -11.88 -19.70
N GLU A 116 -1.44 -11.68 -19.94
CA GLU A 116 -1.97 -11.21 -21.22
C GLU A 116 -2.23 -9.69 -21.22
N ILE A 117 -2.52 -9.09 -20.05
CA ILE A 117 -2.84 -7.65 -19.94
C ILE A 117 -1.71 -6.87 -19.29
N ILE A 118 -1.28 -7.25 -18.08
CA ILE A 118 -0.34 -6.42 -17.31
C ILE A 118 1.10 -6.51 -17.83
N ARG A 119 1.68 -7.72 -17.89
CA ARG A 119 3.10 -7.91 -18.28
C ARG A 119 3.43 -7.38 -19.68
N PRO A 120 2.56 -7.48 -20.70
CA PRO A 120 2.85 -6.92 -22.03
C PRO A 120 2.73 -5.38 -22.09
N HIS A 121 2.08 -4.75 -21.11
CA HIS A 121 1.84 -3.31 -21.13
C HIS A 121 3.08 -2.53 -20.69
N LYS A 122 3.64 -1.72 -21.59
CA LYS A 122 4.94 -1.03 -21.39
C LYS A 122 4.99 -0.07 -20.20
N GLU A 123 3.84 0.44 -19.78
CA GLU A 123 3.72 1.41 -18.68
C GLU A 123 3.24 0.80 -17.35
N LEU A 124 3.03 -0.53 -17.31
CA LEU A 124 2.58 -1.23 -16.12
C LEU A 124 3.63 -2.26 -15.66
N VAL A 125 3.77 -2.42 -14.35
CA VAL A 125 4.64 -3.43 -13.76
C VAL A 125 3.90 -4.13 -12.63
N ALA A 126 3.86 -5.46 -12.70
CA ALA A 126 3.42 -6.30 -11.59
C ALA A 126 4.60 -6.52 -10.61
N VAL A 127 4.45 -6.06 -9.38
CA VAL A 127 5.48 -6.13 -8.33
C VAL A 127 5.03 -7.09 -7.24
N GLN A 128 5.82 -8.13 -6.99
CA GLN A 128 5.60 -9.09 -5.91
C GLN A 128 6.02 -8.49 -4.58
N VAL A 129 5.12 -8.48 -3.61
CA VAL A 129 5.37 -7.93 -2.28
C VAL A 129 5.01 -8.95 -1.22
N PHE A 130 6.01 -9.43 -0.49
CA PHE A 130 5.82 -10.17 0.75
C PHE A 130 5.85 -9.22 1.93
N LYS A 131 4.97 -9.45 2.91
CA LYS A 131 4.88 -8.64 4.14
C LYS A 131 4.80 -9.55 5.34
N ARG A 132 5.65 -9.32 6.34
CA ARG A 132 5.50 -9.81 7.71
C ARG A 132 5.28 -8.61 8.62
N ARG A 133 4.08 -8.48 9.18
CA ARG A 133 3.61 -7.33 9.94
C ARG A 133 3.45 -7.68 11.42
N PHE A 134 3.95 -6.81 12.28
CA PHE A 134 3.87 -6.85 13.72
C PHE A 134 3.00 -5.68 14.18
N GLY A 135 1.83 -5.98 14.75
CA GLY A 135 0.86 -4.98 15.19
C GLY A 135 1.04 -4.62 16.66
N PHE A 136 0.85 -3.33 16.96
CA PHE A 136 0.96 -2.71 18.27
C PHE A 136 -0.12 -1.62 18.42
N SER A 137 -0.36 -1.22 19.66
CA SER A 137 -1.26 -0.11 20.00
C SER A 137 -0.50 0.93 20.83
N ILE A 138 -0.27 2.13 20.28
CA ILE A 138 0.51 3.20 20.91
C ILE A 138 -0.26 4.51 20.80
N ASN A 139 -0.50 5.16 21.95
CA ASN A 139 -1.23 6.44 22.03
C ASN A 139 -2.55 6.41 21.22
N ASP A 140 -3.36 5.39 21.48
CA ASP A 140 -4.64 5.12 20.80
C ASP A 140 -4.57 5.01 19.27
N CYS A 141 -3.37 4.80 18.73
CA CYS A 141 -3.12 4.56 17.32
C CYS A 141 -2.75 3.10 17.08
N ILE A 142 -3.24 2.57 15.95
CA ILE A 142 -2.72 1.31 15.43
C ILE A 142 -1.33 1.61 14.89
N THR A 143 -0.33 0.92 15.44
CA THR A 143 1.06 1.02 15.01
C THR A 143 1.50 -0.31 14.42
N GLU A 144 2.13 -0.28 13.27
CA GLU A 144 2.61 -1.47 12.58
C GLU A 144 4.09 -1.30 12.24
N PHE A 145 4.91 -2.25 12.68
CA PHE A 145 6.24 -2.47 12.13
C PHE A 145 6.17 -3.65 11.16
N ALA A 146 6.77 -3.56 9.99
CA ALA A 146 6.76 -4.66 9.03
C ALA A 146 8.09 -4.83 8.32
N GLN A 147 8.43 -6.10 8.10
CA GLN A 147 9.51 -6.53 7.23
C GLN A 147 8.91 -6.91 5.89
N LEU A 148 9.48 -6.37 4.81
CA LEU A 148 8.98 -6.51 3.46
C LEU A 148 10.06 -7.12 2.55
N SER A 149 9.60 -7.81 1.51
CA SER A 149 10.39 -8.10 0.33
C SER A 149 9.61 -7.62 -0.89
N ILE A 150 10.19 -6.70 -1.67
CA ILE A 150 9.60 -6.10 -2.88
C ILE A 150 10.44 -6.59 -4.06
N ASN A 151 9.91 -7.52 -4.86
CA ASN A 151 10.65 -8.25 -5.90
C ASN A 151 12.00 -8.81 -5.40
N GLY A 152 12.05 -9.27 -4.15
CA GLY A 152 13.28 -9.77 -3.53
C GLY A 152 14.07 -8.71 -2.75
N ALA A 153 13.89 -7.41 -3.03
CA ALA A 153 14.56 -6.35 -2.29
C ALA A 153 13.99 -6.24 -0.87
N ALA A 154 14.83 -6.43 0.14
CA ALA A 154 14.45 -6.29 1.54
C ALA A 154 14.30 -4.81 1.91
N ILE A 155 13.24 -4.50 2.65
CA ILE A 155 13.02 -3.18 3.24
C ILE A 155 12.08 -3.32 4.45
N GLN A 156 12.10 -2.35 5.35
CA GLN A 156 11.18 -2.27 6.47
C GLN A 156 10.21 -1.12 6.29
N THR A 157 9.06 -1.19 6.94
CA THR A 157 8.13 -0.06 7.06
C THR A 157 7.59 0.06 8.47
N VAL A 158 7.36 1.30 8.90
CA VAL A 158 6.57 1.61 10.09
C VAL A 158 5.37 2.44 9.66
N ALA A 159 4.20 2.13 10.22
CA ALA A 159 3.01 2.93 10.05
C ALA A 159 2.30 3.21 11.37
N VAL A 160 1.64 4.36 11.44
CA VAL A 160 0.78 4.80 12.54
C VAL A 160 -0.51 5.31 11.93
N GLU A 161 -1.64 4.72 12.30
CA GLU A 161 -2.95 5.09 11.77
C GLU A 161 -3.99 5.32 12.89
N SER A 162 -4.82 6.35 12.71
CA SER A 162 -5.95 6.68 13.58
C SER A 162 -6.92 7.62 12.87
N VAL A 163 -8.09 7.81 13.44
CA VAL A 163 -9.02 8.89 13.05
C VAL A 163 -8.65 10.22 13.71
N ASP A 164 -7.78 10.19 14.73
CA ASP A 164 -7.32 11.35 15.50
C ASP A 164 -5.90 11.74 15.04
N VAL A 165 -5.80 12.85 14.31
CA VAL A 165 -4.53 13.40 13.80
C VAL A 165 -3.56 13.77 14.94
N PRO A 166 -3.98 14.55 15.97
CA PRO A 166 -3.15 14.75 17.17
C PRO A 166 -2.58 13.47 17.78
N ALA A 167 -3.38 12.40 17.87
CA ALA A 167 -2.91 11.13 18.42
C ALA A 167 -1.79 10.51 17.57
N ILE A 168 -1.89 10.57 16.23
CA ILE A 168 -0.85 10.07 15.31
C ILE A 168 0.44 10.88 15.48
N LEU A 169 0.35 12.21 15.56
CA LEU A 169 1.51 13.07 15.73
C LEU A 169 2.24 12.77 17.04
N LYS A 170 1.50 12.58 18.14
CA LYS A 170 2.10 12.23 19.43
C LYS A 170 2.71 10.82 19.42
N ALA A 171 2.06 9.85 18.77
CA ALA A 171 2.61 8.52 18.60
C ALA A 171 3.95 8.56 17.83
N LYS A 172 4.03 9.33 16.74
CA LYS A 172 5.27 9.52 15.97
C LYS A 172 6.41 10.08 16.83
N GLU A 173 6.14 11.10 17.64
CA GLU A 173 7.11 11.69 18.58
C GLU A 173 7.63 10.62 19.56
N LEU A 174 6.72 9.87 20.20
CA LEU A 174 7.08 8.84 21.19
C LEU A 174 8.01 7.77 20.60
N VAL A 175 7.79 7.36 19.36
CA VAL A 175 8.60 6.33 18.70
C VAL A 175 9.81 6.90 17.94
N GLY A 176 9.94 8.23 17.80
CA GLY A 176 11.06 8.89 17.12
C GLY A 176 10.97 8.89 15.59
N LEU A 177 9.78 9.13 15.04
CA LEU A 177 9.49 9.17 13.59
C LEU A 177 9.34 10.60 13.03
N GLU A 178 9.79 11.64 13.74
CA GLU A 178 9.56 13.04 13.37
C GLU A 178 10.28 13.44 12.08
N GLU A 179 11.52 12.98 11.91
CA GLU A 179 12.39 13.29 10.76
C GLU A 179 12.14 12.39 9.53
N TYR A 180 11.14 11.50 9.58
CA TYR A 180 10.84 10.57 8.50
C TYR A 180 9.78 11.14 7.55
N GLU A 181 10.05 11.03 6.25
CA GLU A 181 9.09 11.33 5.19
C GLU A 181 7.86 10.39 5.31
N ASN A 182 6.66 10.96 5.13
CA ASN A 182 5.46 10.15 4.96
C ASN A 182 5.39 9.62 3.52
N VAL A 183 5.60 8.32 3.37
CA VAL A 183 5.70 7.61 2.09
C VAL A 183 4.69 6.47 2.10
N ASN A 184 3.76 6.48 1.14
CA ASN A 184 2.84 5.35 0.93
C ASN A 184 3.51 4.23 0.11
N TYR A 185 2.88 3.05 0.07
CA TYR A 185 3.39 1.90 -0.68
C TYR A 185 3.59 2.16 -2.17
N LEU A 186 2.73 2.96 -2.82
CA LEU A 186 2.84 3.23 -4.25
C LEU A 186 4.16 3.95 -4.54
N LEU A 187 4.43 5.03 -3.81
CA LEU A 187 5.67 5.80 -3.96
C LEU A 187 6.90 4.96 -3.56
N ALA A 188 6.84 4.22 -2.46
CA ALA A 188 7.95 3.36 -2.03
C ALA A 188 8.31 2.30 -3.08
N ILE A 189 7.30 1.64 -3.65
CA ILE A 189 7.52 0.63 -4.69
C ILE A 189 8.08 1.29 -5.95
N LYS A 190 7.54 2.42 -6.39
CA LYS A 190 8.05 3.18 -7.55
C LYS A 190 9.53 3.53 -7.39
N ARG A 191 9.93 4.01 -6.20
CA ARG A 191 11.33 4.29 -5.88
C ARG A 191 12.22 3.05 -5.97
N ILE A 192 11.76 1.92 -5.43
CA ILE A 192 12.52 0.66 -5.43
C ILE A 192 12.70 0.09 -6.85
N ILE A 193 11.68 0.20 -7.71
CA ILE A 193 11.75 -0.32 -9.09
C ILE A 193 12.30 0.71 -10.09
N GLY A 194 12.71 1.90 -9.62
CA GLY A 194 13.34 2.93 -10.46
C GLY A 194 12.39 3.76 -11.32
N MET A 195 11.10 3.83 -10.98
CA MET A 195 10.12 4.71 -11.65
C MET A 195 10.11 6.14 -11.09
N GLU A 196 10.53 6.33 -9.84
CA GLU A 196 10.60 7.64 -9.18
C GLU A 196 11.94 7.76 -8.43
N PRO A 197 12.55 8.96 -8.35
CA PRO A 197 13.79 9.15 -7.62
C PRO A 197 13.57 9.14 -6.10
N LEU A 198 14.66 8.90 -5.35
CA LEU A 198 14.73 9.29 -3.95
C LEU A 198 14.82 10.83 -3.84
N PRO A 199 14.35 11.43 -2.74
CA PRO A 199 14.53 12.85 -2.46
C PRO A 199 16.00 13.30 -2.52
#